data_AF-A0A973DJT1-F1
#
_entry.id   AF-A0A973DJT1-F1
#
_cell.length_a   1.000
_cell.length_b   1.000
_cell.length_c   1.000
_cell.angle_alpha   90.00
_cell.angle_beta   90.00
_cell.angle_gamma   90.00
#
_symmetry.space_group_name_H-M   'P 1'
#
loop_
_entity.id
_entity.type
_entity.pdbx_description
1 polymer ?
#
loop_
_entity_poly.entity_id
_entity_poly.type
_entity_poly.pdbx_seq_one_letter_code
_entity_poly.pdbx_strand_id
1 'polypeptide(L)'
;MDLEKRKQEMYTLIEEWHSSGQTRTHFCKKRGISRTTFCHWLRKYDLDHGHVDSDQSSSTPSFVSIEVPPSVVSQLTITYPNGVQLNCPSGIDPVQLKGLIGLLD
;
A
#
# COMPACT_ATOMS: atom_id res chain seq x y z
N MET A 1 -15.44 17.46 -32.75
CA MET A 1 -15.60 16.16 -33.45
C MET A 1 -14.29 15.35 -33.41
N ASP A 2 -13.62 15.23 -32.25
CA ASP A 2 -12.24 14.68 -32.22
C ASP A 2 -11.97 13.61 -31.15
N LEU A 3 -12.89 13.41 -30.20
CA LEU A 3 -12.63 12.53 -29.07
C LEU A 3 -12.66 11.04 -29.45
N GLU A 4 -13.60 10.66 -30.32
CA GLU A 4 -13.76 9.29 -30.82
C GLU A 4 -12.57 8.88 -31.69
N LYS A 5 -12.09 9.78 -32.56
CA LYS A 5 -10.93 9.53 -33.41
C LYS A 5 -9.67 9.27 -32.56
N ARG A 6 -9.46 10.11 -31.54
CA ARG A 6 -8.36 9.93 -30.59
C ARG A 6 -8.48 8.65 -29.76
N LYS A 7 -9.69 8.26 -29.36
CA LYS A 7 -9.94 6.98 -28.68
C LYS A 7 -9.49 5.82 -29.57
N GLN A 8 -9.92 5.82 -30.83
CA GLN A 8 -9.61 4.77 -31.78
C GLN A 8 -8.10 4.66 -32.05
N GLU A 9 -7.42 5.78 -32.27
CA GLU A 9 -5.96 5.82 -32.44
C GLU A 9 -5.23 5.23 -31.21
N MET A 10 -5.66 5.60 -30.00
CA MET A 10 -5.05 5.09 -28.76
C MET A 10 -5.29 3.60 -28.56
N TYR A 11 -6.47 3.10 -28.94
CA TYR A 11 -6.80 1.68 -28.81
C TYR A 11 -5.99 0.84 -29.81
N THR A 12 -5.85 1.30 -31.06
CA THR A 12 -4.96 0.65 -32.03
C THR A 12 -3.52 0.57 -31.51
N LEU A 13 -3.01 1.65 -30.90
CA LEU A 13 -1.67 1.67 -30.31
C LEU A 13 -1.51 0.66 -29.16
N ILE A 14 -2.57 0.45 -28.37
CA ILE A 14 -2.57 -0.54 -27.27
C ILE A 14 -2.52 -1.96 -27.84
N GLU A 15 -3.31 -2.26 -28.88
CA GLU A 15 -3.28 -3.57 -29.55
C GLU A 15 -1.93 -3.86 -30.22
N GLU A 16 -1.35 -2.85 -30.87
CA GLU A 16 0.02 -2.93 -31.42
C GLU A 16 1.05 -3.19 -30.32
N TRP A 17 0.87 -2.55 -29.15
CA TRP A 17 1.74 -2.77 -28.00
C TRP A 17 1.63 -4.20 -27.47
N HIS A 18 0.42 -4.71 -27.27
CA HIS A 18 0.18 -6.11 -26.85
C HIS A 18 0.83 -7.10 -27.82
N SER A 19 0.69 -6.87 -29.13
CA SER A 19 1.29 -7.72 -30.16
C SER A 19 2.82 -7.63 -30.20
N SER A 20 3.39 -6.49 -29.80
CA SER A 20 4.84 -6.26 -29.85
C SER A 20 5.62 -6.94 -28.72
N GLY A 21 4.98 -7.29 -27.59
CA GLY A 21 5.62 -7.84 -26.39
C GLY A 21 6.68 -6.92 -25.76
N GLN A 22 6.76 -5.65 -26.17
CA GLN A 22 7.74 -4.69 -25.66
C GLN A 22 7.27 -4.10 -24.33
N THR A 23 8.20 -3.57 -23.54
CA THR A 23 7.81 -2.83 -22.33
C THR A 23 7.09 -1.53 -22.67
N ARG A 24 6.10 -1.14 -21.85
CA ARG A 24 5.33 0.11 -22.01
C ARG A 24 6.24 1.33 -22.23
N THR A 25 7.33 1.41 -21.46
CA THR A 25 8.32 2.49 -21.52
C THR A 25 9.02 2.55 -22.88
N HIS A 26 9.42 1.41 -23.43
CA HIS A 26 10.10 1.37 -24.73
C HIS A 26 9.14 1.74 -25.86
N PHE A 27 7.92 1.22 -25.83
CA PHE A 27 6.89 1.52 -26.83
C PHE A 27 6.50 3.00 -26.84
N CYS A 28 6.25 3.60 -25.66
CA CYS A 28 5.94 5.02 -25.53
C CYS A 28 7.08 5.89 -26.07
N LYS A 29 8.34 5.57 -25.76
CA LYS A 29 9.52 6.29 -26.26
C LYS A 29 9.63 6.20 -27.78
N LYS A 30 9.45 5.01 -28.36
CA LYS A 30 9.53 4.79 -29.81
C LYS A 30 8.44 5.54 -30.59
N ARG A 31 7.23 5.60 -30.05
CA ARG A 31 6.07 6.25 -30.68
C ARG A 31 5.94 7.74 -30.33
N GLY A 32 6.77 8.27 -29.43
CA GLY A 32 6.72 9.67 -29.01
C GLY A 32 5.49 10.02 -28.16
N ILE A 33 4.88 9.04 -27.48
CA ILE A 33 3.68 9.22 -26.68
C ILE A 33 4.07 9.43 -25.22
N SER A 34 3.39 10.34 -24.53
CA SER A 34 3.57 10.49 -23.09
C SER A 34 3.12 9.22 -22.37
N ARG A 35 4.01 8.68 -21.52
CA ARG A 35 3.71 7.49 -20.70
C ARG A 35 2.48 7.67 -19.83
N THR A 36 2.24 8.87 -19.28
CA THR A 36 1.06 9.15 -18.45
C THR A 36 -0.23 9.06 -19.24
N THR A 37 -0.23 9.63 -20.45
CA THR A 37 -1.36 9.55 -21.38
C THR A 37 -1.62 8.12 -21.80
N PHE A 38 -0.57 7.37 -22.18
CA PHE A 38 -0.68 5.97 -22.57
C PHE A 38 -1.23 5.10 -21.43
N CYS A 39 -0.72 5.26 -20.21
CA CYS A 39 -1.25 4.53 -19.04
C CYS A 39 -2.72 4.85 -18.75
N HIS A 40 -3.15 6.10 -18.92
CA HIS A 40 -4.55 6.48 -18.76
C HIS A 40 -5.45 5.77 -19.79
N TRP A 41 -5.04 5.75 -21.07
CA TRP A 41 -5.79 5.07 -22.12
C TRP A 41 -5.77 3.54 -21.97
N LEU A 42 -4.67 2.97 -21.48
CA LEU A 42 -4.56 1.55 -21.17
C LEU A 42 -5.58 1.14 -20.10
N ARG A 43 -5.63 1.86 -18.96
CA ARG A 43 -6.64 1.62 -17.92
C ARG A 43 -8.06 1.75 -18.47
N LYS A 44 -8.30 2.71 -19.37
CA LYS A 44 -9.62 2.89 -20.01
C LYS A 44 -9.96 1.74 -20.95
N TYR A 45 -8.99 1.24 -21.72
CA TYR A 45 -9.13 0.08 -22.61
C TYR A 45 -9.44 -1.19 -21.80
N ASP A 46 -8.71 -1.43 -20.71
CA ASP A 46 -8.92 -2.54 -19.78
C ASP A 46 -10.34 -2.55 -19.18
N LEU A 47 -10.83 -1.37 -18.77
CA LEU A 47 -12.21 -1.19 -18.26
C LEU A 47 -13.28 -1.47 -19.34
N ASP A 48 -13.05 -1.04 -20.58
CA ASP A 48 -13.99 -1.17 -21.71
C ASP A 48 -14.06 -2.62 -22.24
N HIS A 49 -12.94 -3.34 -22.17
CA HIS A 49 -12.80 -4.72 -22.68
C HIS A 49 -12.84 -5.80 -21.59
N GLY A 50 -13.05 -5.42 -20.33
CA GLY A 50 -13.10 -6.36 -19.20
C GLY A 50 -11.78 -7.09 -18.95
N HIS A 51 -10.68 -6.59 -19.51
CA HIS A 51 -9.36 -7.18 -19.38
C HIS A 51 -8.71 -6.60 -18.12
N VAL A 52 -8.82 -7.30 -17.00
CA VAL A 52 -8.08 -6.95 -15.79
C VAL A 52 -6.65 -7.47 -15.97
N ASP A 53 -5.86 -6.79 -16.79
CA ASP A 53 -4.42 -7.05 -16.85
C ASP A 53 -3.82 -6.68 -15.49
N SER A 54 -3.68 -7.70 -14.66
CA SER A 54 -3.08 -7.67 -13.32
C SER A 54 -1.57 -7.43 -13.35
N ASP A 55 -1.02 -6.93 -14.47
CA ASP A 55 0.40 -6.65 -14.62
C ASP A 55 0.75 -5.23 -14.16
N GLN A 56 0.96 -5.18 -12.85
CA GLN A 56 1.89 -4.34 -12.10
C GLN A 56 2.49 -3.14 -12.86
N SER A 57 1.90 -1.97 -12.64
CA SER A 57 2.72 -0.79 -12.41
C SER A 57 2.04 0.10 -11.39
N SER A 58 2.42 -0.09 -10.12
CA SER A 58 2.34 0.90 -9.05
C SER A 58 0.97 1.59 -8.88
N SER A 59 -0.10 0.83 -8.68
CA SER A 59 -0.95 1.21 -7.57
C SER A 59 -0.24 0.69 -6.33
N THR A 60 0.73 1.47 -5.82
CA THR A 60 0.88 1.48 -4.36
C THR A 60 -0.53 1.75 -3.86
N PRO A 61 -1.19 0.82 -3.14
CA PRO A 61 -2.42 1.21 -2.49
C PRO A 61 -2.02 2.42 -1.62
N SER A 62 -2.71 3.56 -1.77
CA SER A 62 -2.36 4.77 -1.00
C SER A 62 -2.35 4.50 0.51
N PHE A 63 -2.96 3.38 0.92
CA PHE A 63 -2.87 2.81 2.25
C PHE A 63 -2.65 1.30 2.16
N VAL A 64 -1.53 0.82 2.71
CA VAL A 64 -1.31 -0.60 2.99
C VAL A 64 -1.79 -0.84 4.42
N SER A 65 -2.74 -1.75 4.61
CA SER A 65 -3.15 -2.17 5.96
C SER A 65 -2.00 -2.94 6.59
N ILE A 66 -1.46 -2.43 7.70
CA ILE A 66 -0.46 -3.14 8.51
C ILE A 66 -1.23 -3.93 9.56
N GLU A 67 -1.23 -5.26 9.44
CA GLU A 67 -1.71 -6.13 10.51
C GLU A 67 -0.72 -6.02 11.68
N VAL A 68 -1.13 -5.29 12.72
CA VAL A 68 -0.41 -5.31 14.00
C VAL A 68 -0.68 -6.68 14.60
N PRO A 69 0.35 -7.51 14.87
CA PRO A 69 0.12 -8.76 15.58
C PRO A 69 -0.62 -8.46 16.88
N PRO A 70 -1.62 -9.26 17.28
CA PRO A 70 -2.33 -9.02 18.52
C PRO A 70 -1.30 -8.95 19.64
N SER A 71 -1.12 -7.76 20.19
CA SER A 71 -0.19 -7.51 21.28
C SER A 71 -0.80 -8.18 22.50
N VAL A 72 -0.51 -9.47 22.69
CA VAL A 72 -0.72 -10.19 23.94
C VAL A 72 0.32 -9.67 24.94
N VAL A 73 0.15 -8.42 25.33
CA VAL A 73 0.75 -7.88 26.54
C VAL A 73 -0.40 -7.37 27.38
N SER A 74 -0.98 -8.27 28.17
CA SER A 74 -1.71 -7.89 29.38
C SER A 74 -0.69 -7.35 30.39
N GLN A 75 -0.04 -6.25 30.02
CA GLN A 75 1.00 -5.59 30.77
C GLN A 75 0.35 -4.44 31.56
N LEU A 76 0.29 -4.58 32.88
CA LEU A 76 -0.20 -3.52 33.76
C LEU A 76 0.91 -2.48 33.88
N THR A 77 0.67 -1.28 33.34
CA THR A 77 1.57 -0.13 33.51
C THR A 77 1.06 0.76 34.64
N ILE A 78 1.91 1.00 35.65
CA ILE A 78 1.65 1.90 36.77
C ILE A 78 2.56 3.12 36.62
N THR A 79 1.99 4.33 36.62
CA THR A 79 2.75 5.58 36.54
C THR A 79 2.58 6.36 37.83
N TYR A 80 3.70 6.72 38.45
CA TYR A 80 3.74 7.47 39.70
C TYR A 80 3.91 8.98 39.44
N PRO A 81 3.44 9.86 40.35
CA PRO A 81 3.58 11.32 40.22
C PRO A 81 5.05 11.80 40.17
N ASN A 82 5.98 11.01 40.71
CA ASN A 82 7.42 11.28 40.65
C ASN A 82 8.04 10.98 39.27
N GLY A 83 7.24 10.53 38.30
CA GLY A 83 7.69 10.20 36.94
C GLY A 83 8.20 8.76 36.76
N VAL A 84 8.18 7.95 37.81
CA VAL A 84 8.53 6.53 37.71
C VAL A 84 7.39 5.76 37.04
N GLN A 85 7.73 4.89 36.08
CA GLN A 85 6.79 4.03 35.38
C GLN A 85 7.19 2.57 35.57
N LEU A 86 6.25 1.75 35.99
CA LEU A 86 6.45 0.34 36.27
C LEU A 86 5.59 -0.48 35.29
N ASN A 87 6.26 -1.30 34.46
CA ASN A 87 5.60 -2.18 33.51
C ASN A 87 5.57 -3.62 34.07
N CYS A 88 4.39 -4.11 34.43
CA CYS A 88 4.19 -5.44 34.98
C CYS A 88 3.75 -6.42 33.89
N PRO A 89 4.52 -7.47 33.55
CA PRO A 89 4.04 -8.55 32.69
C PRO A 89 2.95 -9.39 33.37
N SER A 90 2.08 -10.02 32.56
CA SER A 90 1.06 -10.96 33.02
C SER A 90 1.74 -12.20 33.63
N GLY A 91 1.83 -12.23 34.96
CA GLY A 91 2.53 -13.28 35.71
C GLY A 91 3.38 -12.76 36.87
N ILE A 92 3.39 -11.44 37.14
CA ILE A 92 4.10 -10.90 38.29
C ILE A 92 3.43 -11.38 39.60
N ASP A 93 4.26 -11.88 40.52
CA ASP A 93 3.78 -12.30 41.83
C ASP A 93 3.38 -11.08 42.68
N PRO A 94 2.22 -11.08 43.34
CA PRO A 94 1.73 -9.93 44.09
C PRO A 94 2.64 -9.53 45.26
N VAL A 95 3.45 -10.45 45.80
CA VAL A 95 4.42 -10.16 46.87
C VAL A 95 5.60 -9.37 46.31
N GLN A 96 6.10 -9.75 45.13
CA GLN A 96 7.15 -8.99 44.43
C GLN A 96 6.67 -7.60 44.04
N LEU A 97 5.44 -7.49 43.53
CA LEU A 97 4.85 -6.19 43.17
C LEU A 97 4.72 -5.28 44.40
N LYS A 98 4.26 -5.80 45.54
CA LYS A 98 4.17 -5.03 46.80
C LYS A 98 5.54 -4.53 47.26
N GLY A 99 6.59 -5.36 47.14
CA GLY A 99 7.96 -4.97 47.47
C GLY A 99 8.46 -3.81 46.60
N LEU A 100 8.20 -3.85 45.29
CA LEU A 100 8.58 -2.79 44.36
C LEU A 100 7.82 -1.48 44.64
N ILE A 101 6.52 -1.57 44.95
CA ILE A 101 5.71 -0.40 45.32
C ILE A 101 6.23 0.22 46.63
N GLY A 102 6.60 -0.61 47.62
CA GLY A 102 7.11 -0.13 48.91
C GLY A 102 8.51 0.48 48.88
N LEU A 103 9.25 0.37 47.77
CA LEU A 103 10.53 1.05 47.57
C LEU A 103 10.38 2.43 46.88
N LEU A 104 9.18 2.74 46.38
CA LEU A 104 8.86 3.98 45.67
C LEU A 104 8.09 5.00 46.54
N ASP A 105 7.77 4.61 47.78
CA ASP A 105 7.34 5.49 48.89
C ASP A 105 8.59 6.02 49.61
#